data_AF-A0A922D060-F1
#
_entry.id   AF-A0A922D060-F1
#
_cell.length_a   1.000
_cell.length_b   1.000
_cell.length_c   1.000
_cell.angle_alpha   90.00
_cell.angle_beta   90.00
_cell.angle_gamma   90.00
#
_symmetry.space_group_name_H-M   'P 1'
#
loop_
_entity.id
_entity.type
_entity.pdbx_description
1 polymer ?
#
loop_
_entity_poly.entity_id
_entity_poly.type
_entity_poly.pdbx_seq_one_letter_code
_entity_poly.pdbx_strand_id
1 'polypeptide(L)'
;MPKVVISAWREMILKVKEFCEAEHRNHGVLIPLNNVRKRVAAMTGVSEKTVSRITQEGKTAASTPKKIITPGKSRPHQKKNNLDGFDLCAIRHKIHQFYTVKKRTAYSKQATCSVATRYKF
;
A
#
# COMPACT_ATOMS: atom_id res chain seq x y z
N MET A 1 4.45 -24.35 15.97
CA MET A 1 3.08 -23.92 15.58
C MET A 1 2.94 -24.02 14.06
N PRO A 2 1.85 -24.59 13.54
CA PRO A 2 1.62 -24.63 12.09
C PRO A 2 1.47 -23.20 11.55
N LYS A 3 2.08 -22.93 10.39
CA LYS A 3 1.98 -21.61 9.74
C LYS A 3 0.53 -21.39 9.28
N VAL A 4 -0.06 -20.27 9.68
CA VAL A 4 -1.42 -19.90 9.24
C VAL A 4 -1.38 -19.53 7.76
N VAL A 5 -2.12 -20.29 6.95
CA VAL A 5 -2.30 -20.02 5.51
C VAL A 5 -3.58 -19.20 5.32
N ILE A 6 -3.43 -18.02 4.72
CA ILE A 6 -4.51 -17.07 4.44
C ILE A 6 -5.40 -17.62 3.30
N SER A 7 -6.69 -17.28 3.28
CA SER A 7 -7.70 -17.78 2.31
C SER A 7 -7.23 -17.77 0.85
N ALA A 8 -6.70 -16.65 0.36
CA ALA A 8 -6.21 -16.53 -1.01
C ALA A 8 -5.11 -17.57 -1.36
N TRP A 9 -4.24 -17.88 -0.40
CA TRP A 9 -3.23 -18.93 -0.58
C TRP A 9 -3.84 -20.33 -0.56
N ARG A 10 -4.91 -20.56 0.22
CA ARG A 10 -5.63 -21.84 0.22
C ARG A 10 -6.27 -22.11 -1.14
N GLU A 11 -6.90 -21.10 -1.75
CA GLU A 11 -7.46 -21.20 -3.10
C GLU A 11 -6.38 -21.51 -4.14
N MET A 12 -5.23 -20.83 -4.07
CA MET A 12 -4.11 -21.15 -4.97
C MET A 12 -3.60 -22.58 -4.79
N ILE A 13 -3.48 -23.06 -3.56
CA ILE A 13 -3.05 -24.44 -3.28
C ILE A 13 -4.05 -25.45 -3.86
N LEU A 14 -5.36 -25.18 -3.76
CA LEU A 14 -6.39 -26.02 -4.37
C LEU A 14 -6.25 -26.09 -5.90
N LYS A 15 -6.08 -24.95 -6.57
CA LYS A 15 -5.87 -24.91 -8.04
C LYS A 15 -4.63 -25.69 -8.48
N VAL A 16 -3.53 -25.54 -7.74
CA VAL A 16 -2.28 -26.26 -8.00
C VAL A 16 -2.50 -27.77 -7.87
N LYS A 17 -3.21 -28.20 -6.81
CA LYS A 17 -3.55 -29.60 -6.58
C LYS A 17 -4.41 -30.17 -7.71
N GLU A 18 -5.47 -29.47 -8.09
CA GLU A 18 -6.37 -29.86 -9.19
C GLU A 18 -5.63 -30.05 -10.51
N PHE A 19 -4.71 -29.14 -10.84
CA PHE A 19 -3.89 -29.26 -12.04
C PHE A 19 -3.01 -30.52 -12.02
N CYS A 20 -2.35 -30.80 -10.89
CA CYS A 20 -1.53 -32.00 -10.75
C CYS A 20 -2.36 -33.29 -10.79
N GLU A 21 -3.56 -33.30 -10.21
CA GLU A 21 -4.48 -34.44 -10.33
C GLU A 21 -4.94 -34.65 -11.77
N ALA A 22 -5.18 -33.58 -12.53
CA ALA A 22 -5.52 -33.68 -13.95
C ALA A 22 -4.37 -34.29 -14.77
N GLU A 23 -3.13 -33.90 -14.51
CA GLU A 23 -1.94 -34.53 -15.12
C GLU A 23 -1.83 -36.01 -14.76
N HIS A 24 -2.11 -36.35 -13.50
CA HIS A 24 -2.09 -37.73 -13.05
C HIS A 24 -3.16 -38.59 -13.75
N ARG A 25 -4.39 -38.09 -13.85
CA ARG A 25 -5.51 -38.78 -14.53
C ARG A 25 -5.25 -38.97 -16.03
N ASN A 26 -4.57 -38.04 -16.67
CA ASN A 26 -4.24 -38.11 -18.09
C ASN A 26 -2.99 -38.97 -18.38
N HIS A 27 -2.35 -39.55 -17.35
CA HIS A 27 -1.10 -40.32 -17.45
C HIS A 27 -0.01 -39.58 -18.24
N GLY A 28 0.01 -38.25 -18.16
CA GLY A 28 0.77 -37.45 -19.08
C GLY A 28 0.83 -35.99 -18.68
N VAL A 29 1.88 -35.33 -19.16
CA VAL A 29 2.12 -33.92 -18.87
C VAL A 29 1.23 -33.08 -19.81
N LEU A 30 0.29 -32.30 -19.26
CA LEU A 30 -0.60 -31.44 -20.08
C LEU A 30 0.20 -30.36 -20.82
N ILE A 31 1.20 -29.79 -20.14
CA ILE A 31 2.01 -28.69 -20.66
C ILE A 31 3.49 -29.10 -20.61
N PRO A 32 4.24 -29.07 -21.73
CA PRO A 32 5.63 -29.51 -21.74
C PRO A 32 6.49 -28.93 -20.61
N LEU A 33 7.32 -29.76 -19.97
CA LEU A 33 8.18 -29.37 -18.84
C LEU A 33 9.13 -28.22 -19.19
N ASN A 34 9.55 -28.12 -20.45
CA ASN A 34 10.39 -27.03 -20.95
C ASN A 34 9.71 -25.65 -20.80
N ASN A 35 8.37 -25.61 -20.88
CA ASN A 35 7.59 -24.38 -20.84
C ASN A 35 7.17 -24.02 -19.40
N VAL A 36 8.17 -23.84 -18.52
CA VAL A 36 7.98 -23.58 -17.08
C VAL A 36 7.00 -22.42 -16.81
N ARG A 37 7.12 -21.32 -17.56
CA ARG A 37 6.26 -20.13 -17.37
C ARG A 37 4.78 -20.45 -17.62
N LYS A 38 4.48 -21.20 -18.69
CA LYS A 38 3.13 -21.62 -19.06
C LYS A 38 2.54 -22.56 -18.02
N ARG A 39 3.36 -23.50 -17.51
CA ARG A 39 2.97 -24.40 -16.42
C ARG A 39 2.58 -23.64 -15.16
N VAL A 40 3.47 -22.76 -14.68
CA VAL A 40 3.21 -21.97 -13.47
C VAL A 40 1.95 -21.12 -13.64
N ALA A 41 1.78 -20.47 -14.80
CA ALA A 41 0.60 -19.68 -15.10
C ALA A 41 -0.69 -20.51 -15.04
N ALA A 42 -0.69 -21.70 -15.63
CA ALA A 42 -1.85 -22.61 -15.60
C ALA A 42 -2.15 -23.12 -14.18
N MET A 43 -1.12 -23.52 -13.43
CA MET A 43 -1.27 -24.03 -12.06
C MET A 43 -1.77 -22.99 -11.07
N THR A 44 -1.27 -21.76 -11.17
CA THR A 44 -1.63 -20.68 -10.23
C THR A 44 -2.81 -19.83 -10.70
N GLY A 45 -3.22 -19.94 -11.97
CA GLY A 45 -4.26 -19.10 -12.57
C GLY A 45 -3.83 -17.64 -12.79
N VAL A 46 -2.53 -17.40 -12.92
CA VAL A 46 -1.91 -16.07 -13.06
C VAL A 46 -1.36 -15.90 -14.48
N SER A 47 -1.37 -14.69 -15.03
CA SER A 47 -0.83 -14.45 -16.38
C SER A 47 0.67 -14.75 -16.48
N GLU A 48 1.13 -15.23 -17.63
CA GLU A 48 2.55 -15.49 -17.90
C GLU A 48 3.43 -14.24 -17.68
N LYS A 49 2.90 -13.05 -18.02
CA LYS A 49 3.59 -11.77 -17.80
C LYS A 49 3.84 -11.51 -16.31
N THR A 50 2.84 -11.78 -15.47
CA THR A 50 2.96 -11.63 -14.01
C THR A 50 3.98 -12.62 -13.45
N VAL A 51 3.96 -13.88 -13.90
CA VAL A 51 4.97 -14.89 -13.51
C VAL A 51 6.38 -14.42 -13.87
N SER A 52 6.56 -13.88 -15.08
CA SER A 52 7.85 -13.33 -15.53
C SER A 52 8.31 -12.16 -14.65
N ARG A 53 7.40 -11.23 -14.33
CA ARG A 53 7.69 -10.09 -13.45
C ARG A 53 8.12 -10.57 -12.05
N ILE A 54 7.37 -11.48 -11.44
CA ILE A 54 7.69 -12.05 -10.11
C ILE A 54 9.06 -12.76 -10.14
N THR A 55 9.34 -13.51 -11.22
CA THR A 55 10.64 -14.18 -11.38
C THR A 55 11.79 -13.18 -11.40
N GLN A 56 11.62 -12.05 -12.08
CA GLN A 56 12.63 -10.98 -12.12
C GLN A 56 12.77 -10.26 -10.78
N GLU A 57 11.65 -10.00 -10.09
CA GLU A 57 11.66 -9.46 -8.73
C GLU A 57 12.38 -10.40 -7.75
N GLY A 58 12.16 -11.72 -7.87
CA GLY A 58 12.85 -12.75 -7.09
C GLY A 58 14.37 -12.76 -7.32
N LYS A 59 14.82 -12.64 -8.58
CA LYS A 59 16.26 -12.50 -8.89
C LYS A 59 16.88 -11.26 -8.26
N THR A 60 16.15 -10.15 -8.30
CA THR A 60 16.60 -8.86 -7.72
C THR A 60 16.62 -8.91 -6.18
N ALA A 61 15.67 -9.63 -5.58
CA ALA A 61 15.60 -9.87 -4.13
C ALA A 61 16.64 -10.88 -3.63
N ALA A 62 17.17 -11.74 -4.50
CA ALA A 62 18.28 -12.62 -4.14
C ALA A 62 19.63 -11.86 -4.13
N SER A 63 19.80 -10.88 -5.03
CA SER A 63 21.02 -10.08 -5.12
C SER A 63 21.08 -8.90 -4.15
N THR A 64 19.92 -8.46 -3.63
CA THR A 64 19.80 -7.31 -2.72
C THR A 64 19.00 -7.75 -1.49
N PRO A 65 19.25 -7.26 -0.25
CA PRO A 65 18.42 -7.59 0.92
C PRO A 65 16.94 -7.09 0.85
N LYS A 66 16.47 -6.66 -0.31
CA LYS A 66 15.11 -6.18 -0.54
C LYS A 66 14.17 -7.38 -0.71
N LYS A 67 13.11 -7.42 0.09
CA LYS A 67 12.03 -8.42 -0.02
C LYS A 67 11.26 -8.23 -1.33
N ILE A 68 10.62 -9.28 -1.82
CA ILE A 68 9.65 -9.18 -2.93
C ILE A 68 8.47 -8.32 -2.42
N ILE A 69 8.26 -7.17 -3.05
CA ILE A 69 7.23 -6.21 -2.65
C ILE A 69 5.99 -6.43 -3.52
N THR A 70 4.82 -6.56 -2.89
CA THR A 70 3.56 -6.57 -3.64
C THR A 70 3.33 -5.20 -4.28
N PRO A 71 3.13 -5.10 -5.61
CA PRO A 71 2.83 -3.83 -6.25
C PRO A 71 1.57 -3.22 -5.64
N GLY A 72 1.62 -1.93 -5.29
CA GLY A 72 0.49 -1.19 -4.72
C GLY A 72 0.30 -1.32 -3.20
N LYS A 73 1.02 -2.19 -2.49
CA LYS A 73 1.03 -2.14 -1.02
C LYS A 73 1.82 -0.91 -0.57
N SER A 74 1.21 -0.14 0.35
CA SER A 74 1.64 1.18 0.82
C SER A 74 3.17 1.31 0.89
N ARG A 75 3.72 2.13 -0.01
CA ARG A 75 5.09 2.62 0.15
C ARG A 75 5.06 3.48 1.41
N PRO A 76 5.89 3.21 2.44
CA PRO A 76 5.89 4.02 3.64
C PRO A 76 6.09 5.48 3.25
N HIS A 77 5.03 6.28 3.40
CA HIS A 77 5.08 7.68 3.07
C HIS A 77 5.78 8.38 4.24
N GLN A 78 6.85 9.14 3.96
CA GLN A 78 7.47 9.96 4.99
C GLN A 78 6.44 10.97 5.49
N LYS A 79 6.25 11.09 6.81
CA LYS A 79 5.36 12.12 7.36
C LYS A 79 5.89 13.48 6.89
N LYS A 80 5.08 14.26 6.17
CA LYS A 80 5.51 15.52 5.54
C LYS A 80 5.91 16.58 6.58
N ASN A 81 5.35 16.51 7.79
CA ASN A 81 5.55 17.51 8.82
C ASN A 81 5.88 16.81 10.15
N ASN A 82 7.16 16.80 10.54
CA ASN A 82 7.56 16.55 11.93
C ASN A 82 7.64 17.91 12.63
N LEU A 83 6.49 18.53 12.94
CA LEU A 83 6.46 19.76 13.73
C LEU A 83 6.47 19.36 15.20
N ASP A 84 7.45 19.88 15.94
CA ASP A 84 7.50 19.68 17.39
C ASP A 84 6.51 20.61 18.10
N GLY A 85 6.23 20.35 19.39
CA GLY A 85 5.35 21.19 20.21
C GLY A 85 5.77 22.67 20.22
N PHE A 86 7.08 22.93 20.13
CA PHE A 86 7.64 24.27 19.99
C PHE A 86 7.26 24.94 18.66
N ASP A 87 7.41 24.23 17.54
CA ASP A 87 7.06 24.76 16.21
C ASP A 87 5.58 25.11 16.12
N LEU A 88 4.74 24.24 16.66
CA LEU A 88 3.30 24.47 16.74
C LEU A 88 2.97 25.70 17.59
N CYS A 89 3.70 25.93 18.68
CA CYS A 89 3.55 27.10 19.53
C CYS A 89 3.97 28.40 18.81
N ALA A 90 5.11 28.38 18.12
CA ALA A 90 5.61 29.53 17.36
C ALA A 90 4.67 29.92 16.20
N ILE A 91 4.16 28.93 15.46
CA ILE A 91 3.16 29.14 14.39
C ILE A 91 1.89 29.75 14.98
N ARG A 92 1.38 29.19 16.09
CA ARG A 92 0.19 29.70 16.79
C ARG A 92 0.39 31.15 17.24
N HIS A 93 1.54 31.47 17.81
CA HIS A 93 1.85 32.83 18.25
C HIS A 93 1.91 33.82 17.09
N LYS A 94 2.53 33.44 15.96
CA LYS A 94 2.56 34.27 14.75
C LYS A 94 1.17 34.51 14.19
N ILE A 95 0.33 33.48 14.11
CA ILE A 95 -1.07 33.61 13.70
C ILE A 95 -1.80 34.60 14.63
N HIS A 96 -1.69 34.43 15.96
CA HIS A 96 -2.30 35.37 16.91
C HIS A 96 -1.81 36.79 16.69
N GLN A 97 -0.50 37.02 16.53
CA GLN A 97 0.08 38.34 16.28
C GLN A 97 -0.59 39.04 15.08
N PHE A 98 -0.81 38.33 13.97
CA PHE A 98 -1.48 38.90 12.80
C PHE A 98 -2.93 39.34 13.09
N TYR A 99 -3.68 38.55 13.87
CA TYR A 99 -5.09 38.86 14.19
C TYR A 99 -5.26 39.81 15.38
N THR A 100 -4.28 39.91 16.29
CA THR A 100 -4.31 40.86 17.41
C THR A 100 -3.87 42.26 17.00
N VAL A 101 -2.93 42.38 16.06
CA VAL A 101 -2.41 43.69 15.61
C VAL A 101 -3.33 44.35 14.57
N LYS A 102 -4.23 43.60 13.92
CA LYS A 102 -5.27 44.15 13.02
C LYS A 102 -6.51 44.64 13.80
N LYS A 103 -6.33 45.66 14.65
CA LYS A 103 -7.42 46.51 15.19
C LYS A 103 -7.20 48.01 14.93
N ARG A 104 -6.53 48.36 13.82
CA ARG A 104 -6.44 49.75 13.32
C ARG A 104 -6.47 49.79 11.80
N THR A 105 -7.60 49.46 11.21
CA THR A 105 -8.03 50.13 9.98
C THR A 105 -9.35 50.80 10.31
N ALA A 106 -9.31 52.13 10.41
CA ALA A 106 -10.53 52.94 10.41
C ALA A 106 -11.29 52.67 9.09
N TYR A 107 -12.63 52.60 9.18
CA TYR A 107 -13.60 52.35 8.10
C TYR A 107 -13.61 50.87 7.62
N SER A 108 -14.68 50.08 7.71
CA SER A 108 -16.11 50.34 7.46
C SER A 108 -17.03 49.47 8.33
N LYS A 109 -18.27 49.93 8.50
CA LYS A 109 -19.39 49.24 9.14
C LYS A 109 -19.82 48.01 8.32
N GLN A 110 -20.50 47.08 9.01
CA GLN A 110 -21.28 45.93 8.53
C GLN A 110 -20.53 44.61 8.35
N ALA A 111 -20.58 43.76 9.39
CA ALA A 111 -21.24 42.46 9.32
C ALA A 111 -21.22 41.86 10.73
N THR A 112 -22.34 41.99 11.44
CA THR A 112 -22.67 41.08 12.53
C THR A 112 -22.88 39.70 11.91
N CYS A 113 -21.92 38.80 12.06
CA CYS A 113 -22.19 37.38 11.94
C CYS A 113 -21.60 36.68 13.15
N SER A 114 -22.50 36.32 14.04
CA SER A 114 -22.31 35.46 15.20
C SER A 114 -21.58 34.18 14.81
N VAL A 115 -20.37 33.98 15.31
CA VAL A 115 -19.85 32.63 15.56
C VAL A 115 -19.16 32.63 16.91
N ALA A 116 -19.99 32.61 17.95
CA ALA A 116 -19.61 32.10 19.25
C ALA A 116 -19.57 30.57 19.15
N THR A 117 -18.38 29.99 18.96
CA THR A 117 -18.16 28.57 19.29
C THR A 117 -16.74 28.36 19.77
N ARG A 118 -16.59 28.55 21.09
CA ARG A 118 -16.14 27.50 22.03
C ARG A 118 -15.05 26.56 21.49
N TYR A 119 -13.78 26.95 21.62
CA TYR A 119 -12.67 26.00 21.69
C TYR A 119 -12.30 25.77 23.15
N LYS A 120 -12.94 24.74 23.75
CA LYS A 120 -12.37 24.00 24.86
C LYS A 120 -11.47 22.92 24.26
N PHE A 121 -10.19 22.94 24.60
CA PHE A 121 -9.32 21.78 24.63
C PHE A 121 -8.70 21.73 26.03
#